data_AF-A0A9N9JCM6-F1
#
_entry.id   AF-A0A9N9JCM6-F1
#
_cell.length_a   1.000
_cell.length_b   1.000
_cell.length_c   1.000
_cell.angle_alpha   90.00
_cell.angle_beta   90.00
_cell.angle_gamma   90.00
#
_symmetry.space_group_name_H-M   'P 1'
#
loop_
_entity.id
_entity.type
_entity.pdbx_description
1 polymer ?
#
loop_
_entity_poly.entity_id
_entity_poly.type
_entity_poly.pdbx_seq_one_letter_code
_entity_poly.pdbx_strand_id
1 'polypeptide(L)'
;KWDADDKVDVQHWIRFPAFRPLQKHMKKDGFVYDFRNKDYIFMRWKEHFLVPDHRVKTINGASFAGFYYICYQLSTGVITGFYFHKTSE
;
A
#
# COMPACT_ATOMS: atom_id res chain seq x y z
N LYS A 1 -4.99 1.82 11.00
CA LYS A 1 -4.77 3.27 10.67
C LYS A 1 -5.24 3.48 9.23
N TRP A 2 -5.61 4.71 8.84
CA TRP A 2 -6.08 5.03 7.49
C TRP A 2 -7.25 4.15 7.02
N ASP A 3 -8.14 3.80 7.95
CA ASP A 3 -9.34 2.99 7.73
C ASP A 3 -9.13 1.60 7.10
N ALA A 4 -7.88 1.12 7.02
CA ALA A 4 -7.55 -0.26 6.68
C ALA A 4 -7.46 -1.10 7.96
N ASP A 5 -8.30 -2.13 8.04
CA ASP A 5 -8.22 -3.22 9.02
C ASP A 5 -7.43 -4.41 8.43
N ASP A 6 -7.20 -5.44 9.24
CA ASP A 6 -6.43 -6.62 8.82
C ASP A 6 -7.05 -7.35 7.62
N LYS A 7 -8.38 -7.29 7.47
CA LYS A 7 -9.09 -7.90 6.34
C LYS A 7 -8.80 -7.14 5.06
N VAL A 8 -8.89 -5.81 5.10
CA VAL A 8 -8.53 -4.91 3.99
C VAL A 8 -7.07 -5.10 3.61
N ASP A 9 -6.16 -5.11 4.60
CA ASP A 9 -4.73 -5.31 4.37
C ASP A 9 -4.46 -6.64 3.65
N VAL A 10 -5.05 -7.75 4.13
CA VAL A 10 -4.90 -9.05 3.46
C VAL A 10 -5.45 -9.01 2.03
N GLN A 11 -6.64 -8.44 1.82
CA GLN A 11 -7.24 -8.35 0.48
C GLN A 11 -6.40 -7.54 -0.51
N HIS A 12 -5.72 -6.49 -0.05
CA HIS A 12 -4.85 -5.68 -0.90
C HIS A 12 -3.50 -6.36 -1.14
N TRP A 13 -2.85 -6.86 -0.09
CA TRP A 13 -1.51 -7.44 -0.22
C TRP A 13 -1.49 -8.69 -1.11
N ILE A 14 -2.52 -9.54 -1.06
CA ILE A 14 -2.58 -10.77 -1.91
C ILE A 14 -2.71 -10.49 -3.41
N ARG A 15 -3.04 -9.24 -3.80
CA ARG A 15 -3.07 -8.80 -5.20
C ARG A 15 -1.67 -8.80 -5.80
N PHE A 16 -0.63 -8.61 -4.98
CA PHE A 16 0.75 -8.78 -5.43
C PHE A 16 1.13 -10.26 -5.45
N PRO A 17 1.48 -10.85 -6.61
CA PRO A 17 1.87 -12.26 -6.68
C PRO A 17 3.01 -12.61 -5.73
N ALA A 18 3.99 -11.71 -5.58
CA ALA A 18 5.13 -11.85 -4.67
C ALA A 18 4.73 -11.93 -3.19
N PHE A 19 3.56 -11.43 -2.81
CA PHE A 19 3.10 -11.42 -1.43
C PHE A 19 2.28 -12.67 -1.07
N ARG A 20 1.68 -13.37 -2.04
CA ARG A 20 0.81 -14.53 -1.80
C ARG A 20 1.44 -15.60 -0.88
N PRO A 21 2.73 -15.96 -0.99
CA PRO A 21 3.36 -16.92 -0.09
C PRO A 21 3.42 -16.46 1.38
N LEU A 22 3.40 -15.14 1.62
CA LEU A 22 3.49 -14.52 2.95
C LEU A 22 2.13 -14.42 3.65
N GLN A 23 1.02 -14.57 2.93
CA GLN A 23 -0.34 -14.43 3.47
C GLN A 23 -0.59 -15.31 4.70
N LYS A 24 -0.06 -16.54 4.70
CA LYS A 24 -0.20 -17.48 5.83
C LYS A 24 0.52 -17.00 7.10
N HIS A 25 1.56 -16.19 6.94
CA HIS A 25 2.38 -15.69 8.03
C HIS A 25 1.85 -14.37 8.60
N MET A 26 1.16 -13.54 7.80
CA MET A 26 0.54 -12.29 8.28
C MET A 26 -0.44 -12.49 9.43
N LYS A 27 -1.14 -13.63 9.47
CA LYS A 27 -2.11 -13.93 10.52
C LYS A 27 -1.47 -14.38 11.83
N LYS A 28 -0.14 -14.52 11.88
CA LYS A 28 0.60 -14.83 13.10
C LYS A 28 0.98 -13.52 13.79
N ASP A 29 0.68 -13.42 15.08
CA ASP A 29 1.11 -12.28 15.89
C ASP A 29 2.62 -12.10 15.79
N GLY A 30 3.05 -10.85 15.57
CA GLY A 30 4.46 -10.49 15.50
C GLY A 30 5.16 -10.80 14.17
N PHE A 31 4.43 -11.11 13.09
CA PHE A 31 5.05 -11.25 11.76
C PHE A 31 5.72 -9.93 11.32
N VAL A 32 7.01 -10.01 11.05
CA VAL A 32 7.80 -8.93 10.45
C VAL A 32 8.40 -9.44 9.16
N TYR A 33 8.12 -8.73 8.06
CA TYR A 33 8.72 -9.04 6.78
C TYR A 33 10.18 -8.56 6.76
N ASP A 34 11.11 -9.52 6.70
CA ASP A 34 12.52 -9.21 6.47
C ASP A 34 12.77 -9.03 4.96
N PHE A 35 12.83 -7.77 4.54
CA PHE A 35 13.09 -7.38 3.17
C PHE A 35 14.57 -7.44 2.80
N ARG A 36 15.48 -7.67 3.76
CA ARG A 36 16.92 -7.74 3.47
C ARG A 36 17.19 -8.92 2.54
N ASN A 37 17.94 -8.66 1.47
CA ASN A 37 18.26 -9.63 0.42
C ASN A 37 17.02 -10.25 -0.26
N LYS A 38 15.88 -9.55 -0.29
CA LYS A 38 14.70 -9.93 -1.09
C LYS A 38 14.60 -9.02 -2.30
N ASP A 39 14.07 -9.56 -3.40
CA ASP A 39 13.83 -8.78 -4.62
C ASP A 39 12.64 -7.82 -4.48
N TYR A 40 11.78 -8.02 -3.48
CA TYR A 40 10.54 -7.26 -3.33
C TYR A 40 10.53 -6.45 -2.04
N ILE A 41 10.15 -5.17 -2.15
CA ILE A 41 9.94 -4.27 -1.03
C ILE A 41 8.47 -3.84 -1.01
N PHE A 42 7.79 -4.10 0.10
CA PHE A 42 6.40 -3.71 0.30
C PHE A 42 6.32 -2.41 1.10
N MET A 43 5.52 -1.45 0.64
CA MET A 43 5.42 -0.13 1.24
C MET A 43 3.96 0.36 1.27
N ARG A 44 3.69 1.33 2.14
CA ARG A 44 2.45 2.11 2.09
C ARG A 44 2.80 3.56 1.82
N TRP A 45 2.24 4.14 0.76
CA TRP A 45 2.49 5.54 0.40
C TRP A 45 1.24 6.37 0.71
N LYS A 46 1.42 7.42 1.52
CA LYS A 46 0.35 8.34 1.88
C LYS A 46 0.66 9.69 1.26
N GLU A 47 -0.25 10.16 0.42
CA GLU A 47 -0.21 11.53 -0.06
C GLU A 47 -0.60 12.48 1.08
N HIS A 48 0.16 13.56 1.25
CA HIS A 48 -0.05 14.51 2.35
C HIS A 48 -0.77 15.77 1.91
N PHE A 49 -0.32 16.39 0.81
CA PHE A 49 -0.83 17.65 0.30
C PHE A 49 -0.42 17.83 -1.17
N LEU A 50 -1.08 18.75 -1.85
CA LEU A 50 -0.75 19.12 -3.22
C LEU A 50 0.41 20.11 -3.25
N VAL A 51 1.21 20.01 -4.30
CA VAL A 51 2.21 21.00 -4.65
C VAL A 51 1.79 21.68 -5.96
N PRO A 52 1.99 23.00 -6.11
CA PRO A 52 2.72 23.88 -5.18
C PRO A 52 1.90 24.36 -3.97
N ASP A 53 0.57 24.32 -4.02
CA ASP A 53 -0.28 24.86 -2.95
C ASP A 53 -0.78 23.78 -1.98
N HIS A 54 -0.13 23.70 -0.82
CA HIS A 54 -0.44 22.75 0.25
C HIS A 54 -1.75 23.06 1.01
N ARG A 55 -2.38 24.23 0.75
CA ARG A 55 -3.62 24.62 1.42
C ARG A 55 -4.85 24.05 0.74
N VAL A 56 -4.72 23.59 -0.50
CA VAL A 56 -5.79 22.91 -1.23
C VAL A 56 -6.06 21.57 -0.55
N LYS A 57 -7.24 21.43 0.05
CA LYS A 57 -7.66 20.22 0.78
C LYS A 57 -8.58 19.31 -0.02
N THR A 58 -9.17 19.81 -1.11
CA THR A 58 -10.15 19.09 -1.92
C THR A 58 -9.90 19.37 -3.39
N ILE A 59 -10.08 18.34 -4.23
CA ILE A 59 -10.04 18.44 -5.69
C ILE A 59 -11.39 17.97 -6.19
N ASN A 60 -11.99 18.68 -7.13
CA ASN A 60 -13.22 18.23 -7.75
C ASN A 60 -12.96 16.94 -8.56
N GLY A 61 -13.65 15.86 -8.19
CA GLY A 61 -13.57 14.57 -8.89
C GLY A 61 -12.36 13.69 -8.52
N ALA A 62 -11.53 14.09 -7.56
CA ALA A 62 -10.40 13.29 -7.09
C ALA A 62 -10.22 13.42 -5.57
N SER A 63 -9.64 12.38 -4.95
CA SER A 63 -9.33 12.37 -3.52
C SER A 63 -7.97 11.74 -3.29
N PHE A 64 -7.16 12.38 -2.46
CA PHE A 64 -5.90 11.85 -1.92
C PHE A 64 -6.05 11.48 -0.43
N ALA A 65 -7.29 11.28 0.04
CA ALA A 65 -7.58 10.92 1.42
C ALA A 65 -7.08 9.51 1.78
N GLY A 66 -7.04 8.61 0.80
CA GLY A 66 -6.54 7.25 0.92
C GLY A 66 -5.02 7.14 0.93
N PHE A 67 -4.54 5.92 0.67
CA PHE A 67 -3.13 5.59 0.54
C PHE A 67 -2.95 4.47 -0.50
N TYR A 68 -1.70 4.23 -0.90
CA TYR A 68 -1.36 3.16 -1.82
C TYR A 68 -0.67 2.02 -1.09
N TYR A 69 -1.11 0.79 -1.37
CA TYR A 69 -0.30 -0.41 -1.19
C TYR A 69 0.68 -0.49 -2.35
N ILE A 70 1.97 -0.65 -2.07
CA ILE A 70 3.03 -0.63 -3.08
C ILE A 70 3.89 -1.88 -2.96
N CYS A 71 4.25 -2.45 -4.12
CA CYS A 71 5.27 -3.48 -4.29
C CYS A 71 6.33 -2.96 -5.27
N TYR A 72 7.56 -2.85 -4.81
CA TYR A 72 8.72 -2.49 -5.62
C TYR A 72 9.59 -3.72 -5.86
N GLN A 73 9.91 -4.03 -7.12
CA GLN A 73 10.82 -5.11 -7.50
C GLN A 73 12.20 -4.53 -7.85
N LEU A 74 13.23 -4.88 -7.07
CA LEU A 74 14.58 -4.33 -7.18
C LEU A 74 15.27 -4.69 -8.49
N SER A 75 15.14 -5.94 -8.94
CA SER A 75 15.81 -6.44 -10.15
C SER A 75 15.33 -5.77 -11.45
N THR A 76 14.08 -5.31 -11.48
CA THR A 76 13.46 -4.73 -12.68
C THR A 76 13.20 -3.23 -12.55
N GLY A 77 13.27 -2.67 -11.35
CA GLY A 77 12.89 -1.29 -11.08
C GLY A 77 11.37 -1.04 -11.12
N VAL A 78 10.55 -2.08 -11.25
CA VAL A 78 9.10 -1.94 -11.45
C VAL A 78 8.39 -1.68 -10.11
N ILE A 79 7.51 -0.68 -10.11
CA ILE A 79 6.61 -0.37 -9.00
C ILE A 79 5.18 -0.70 -9.41
N THR A 80 4.52 -1.55 -8.64
CA THR A 80 3.09 -1.85 -8.76
C THR A 80 2.37 -1.30 -7.54
N GLY A 81 1.26 -0.59 -7.76
CA GLY A 81 0.50 0.06 -6.70
C GLY A 81 -0.99 -0.18 -6.79
N PHE A 82 -1.66 -0.25 -5.64
CA PHE A 82 -3.11 -0.27 -5.54
C PHE A 82 -3.58 0.78 -4.53
N TYR A 83 -4.44 1.69 -4.98
CA TYR A 83 -5.04 2.70 -4.12
C TYR A 83 -6.11 2.09 -3.22
N PHE A 84 -6.20 2.56 -1.98
CA PHE A 84 -7.27 2.24 -1.04
C PHE A 84 -7.79 3.51 -0.36
N HIS A 85 -9.11 3.64 -0.33
CA HIS A 85 -9.83 4.59 0.49
C HIS A 85 -11.21 3.99 0.78
N LYS A 86 -11.67 4.04 2.03
CA LYS A 86 -12.87 3.31 2.49
C LYS A 86 -14.14 3.59 1.68
N THR A 87 -14.26 4.79 1.12
CA THR A 87 -15.44 5.24 0.35
C THR A 87 -15.15 5.43 -1.14
N SER A 88 -13.99 5.00 -1.62
CA SER A 88 -13.69 4.97 -3.06
C SER A 88 -14.12 3.63 -3.62
N GLU A 89 -14.61 3.62 -4.88
CA GLU A 89 -14.90 2.41 -5.65
C GLU A 89 -13.71 1.44 -5.72
#